data_AF-A0A2G6YBP4-F1
#
_entry.id   AF-A0A2G6YBP4-F1
#
_cell.length_a   1.000
_cell.length_b   1.000
_cell.length_c   1.000
_cell.angle_alpha   90.00
_cell.angle_beta   90.00
_cell.angle_gamma   90.00
#
_symmetry.space_group_name_H-M   'P 1'
#
loop_
_entity.id
_entity.type
_entity.pdbx_description
1 polymer ?
#
loop_
_entity_poly.entity_id
_entity_poly.type
_entity_poly.pdbx_seq_one_letter_code
_entity_poly.pdbx_strand_id
1 'polypeptide(L)'
;MKITIKAFNREKHFDIAIDEDTGAYLVGIPFNMGPAEHANYYGISKEQFELGVSDPGALGYLVDGQRFHGSGGLYFSTASKAG
;
A
#
# COMPACT_ATOMS: atom_id res chain seq x y z
N MET A 1 0.69 0.15 -14.62
CA MET A 1 0.42 -0.02 -13.19
C MET A 1 -0.66 0.98 -12.82
N LYS A 2 -1.86 0.46 -12.54
CA LYS A 2 -3.03 1.27 -12.20
C LYS A 2 -3.44 0.91 -10.78
N ILE A 3 -2.83 1.59 -9.82
CA ILE A 3 -3.10 1.37 -8.41
C ILE A 3 -4.41 2.06 -8.00
N THR A 4 -5.32 1.30 -7.41
CA THR A 4 -6.53 1.83 -6.78
C THR A 4 -6.51 1.58 -5.29
N ILE A 5 -6.52 2.66 -4.50
CA ILE A 5 -6.63 2.59 -3.03
C ILE A 5 -8.07 2.23 -2.67
N LYS A 6 -8.24 1.19 -1.86
CA LYS A 6 -9.55 0.71 -1.39
C LYS A 6 -9.82 1.10 0.06
N ALA A 7 -8.77 1.20 0.88
CA ALA A 7 -8.86 1.69 2.25
C ALA A 7 -7.55 2.35 2.69
N PHE A 8 -7.63 3.20 3.72
CA PHE A 8 -6.48 3.90 4.28
C PHE A 8 -6.49 3.77 5.81
N ASN A 9 -5.37 3.34 6.37
CA ASN A 9 -5.15 3.39 7.82
C ASN A 9 -4.52 4.74 8.18
N ARG A 10 -5.29 5.60 8.86
CA ARG A 10 -4.85 6.95 9.28
C ARG A 10 -3.88 6.93 10.45
N GLU A 11 -3.98 5.96 11.34
CA GLU A 11 -3.17 5.89 12.57
C GLU A 11 -1.74 5.45 12.25
N LYS A 12 -1.62 4.44 11.38
CA LYS A 12 -0.35 3.84 10.98
C LYS A 12 0.16 4.32 9.62
N HIS A 13 -0.58 5.22 8.98
CA HIS A 13 -0.24 5.86 7.71
C HIS A 13 0.12 4.87 6.60
N PHE A 14 -0.82 4.03 6.15
CA PHE A 14 -0.63 3.17 4.98
C PHE A 14 -1.93 2.92 4.22
N ASP A 15 -1.79 2.61 2.93
CA ASP A 15 -2.87 2.31 1.99
C ASP A 15 -3.06 0.80 1.82
N ILE A 16 -4.30 0.37 1.67
CA ILE A 16 -4.67 -0.94 1.11
C ILE A 16 -5.10 -0.71 -0.33
N ALA A 17 -4.42 -1.37 -1.28
CA ALA A 17 -4.63 -1.12 -2.70
C ALA A 17 -4.65 -2.41 -3.52
N ILE A 18 -5.10 -2.29 -4.76
CA ILE A 18 -4.99 -3.31 -5.80
C ILE A 18 -4.35 -2.69 -7.03
N ASP A 19 -3.46 -3.43 -7.70
CA ASP A 19 -3.04 -3.09 -9.06
C ASP A 19 -4.05 -3.68 -10.06
N GLU A 20 -4.86 -2.82 -10.67
CA GLU A 20 -5.94 -3.22 -11.57
C GLU A 20 -5.40 -3.84 -12.89
N ASP A 21 -4.13 -3.62 -13.23
CA ASP A 21 -3.52 -4.21 -14.43
C ASP A 21 -3.11 -5.68 -14.20
N THR A 22 -2.74 -6.04 -12.97
CA THR A 22 -2.16 -7.36 -12.64
C THR A 22 -3.02 -8.19 -11.68
N GLY A 23 -3.99 -7.57 -11.01
CA GLY A 23 -4.77 -8.19 -9.95
C GLY A 23 -3.99 -8.38 -8.64
N ALA A 24 -2.81 -7.77 -8.50
CA ALA A 24 -2.00 -7.87 -7.29
C ALA A 24 -2.60 -7.07 -6.13
N TYR A 25 -2.68 -7.68 -4.94
CA TYR A 25 -3.10 -7.03 -3.71
C TYR A 25 -1.91 -6.42 -3.00
N LEU A 26 -2.05 -5.17 -2.54
CA LEU A 26 -0.92 -4.36 -2.11
C LEU A 26 -1.18 -3.62 -0.80
N VAL A 27 -0.12 -3.41 -0.03
CA VAL A 27 -0.02 -2.39 1.02
C VAL A 27 0.92 -1.28 0.54
N GLY A 28 0.43 -0.05 0.50
CA GLY A 28 1.20 1.15 0.15
C GLY A 28 1.70 1.87 1.39
N ILE A 29 3.01 2.01 1.56
CA ILE A 29 3.59 2.77 2.67
C ILE A 29 4.13 4.10 2.11
N PRO A 30 3.53 5.25 2.47
CA PRO A 30 4.03 6.54 2.05
C PRO A 30 5.41 6.79 2.66
N PHE A 31 6.31 7.37 1.87
CA PHE A 31 7.60 7.84 2.35
C PHE A 31 7.87 9.23 1.78
N ASN A 32 8.42 10.09 2.61
CA ASN A 32 8.57 11.50 2.29
C ASN A 32 9.82 11.71 1.42
N MET A 33 9.65 11.85 0.11
CA MET A 33 10.71 12.16 -0.85
C MET A 33 10.36 13.46 -1.59
N GLY A 34 10.47 14.59 -0.89
CA GLY A 34 10.32 15.91 -1.49
C GLY A 34 8.86 16.28 -1.84
N PRO A 35 8.63 17.15 -2.84
CA PRO A 35 7.32 17.73 -3.14
C PRO A 35 6.31 16.76 -3.77
N ALA A 36 6.73 15.53 -4.07
CA ALA A 36 5.87 14.48 -4.58
C ALA A 36 5.61 13.44 -3.49
N GLU A 37 4.33 13.19 -3.17
CA GLU A 37 3.93 12.13 -2.27
C GLU A 37 4.16 10.78 -2.99
N HIS A 38 5.11 9.98 -2.48
CA HIS A 38 5.45 8.67 -3.00
C HIS A 38 5.08 7.57 -2.00
N ALA A 39 4.64 6.42 -2.49
CA ALA A 39 4.37 5.23 -1.69
C ALA A 39 5.08 4.01 -2.27
N ASN A 40 5.64 3.18 -1.40
CA ASN A 40 6.17 1.87 -1.76
C ASN A 40 5.05 0.84 -1.60
N TYR A 41 4.76 0.10 -2.66
CA TYR A 41 3.74 -0.94 -2.64
C TYR A 41 4.36 -2.32 -2.46
N TYR A 42 3.87 -3.07 -1.47
CA TYR A 42 4.30 -4.42 -1.15
C TYR A 42 3.15 -5.40 -1.38
N GLY A 43 3.45 -6.55 -1.99
CA GLY A 43 2.46 -7.61 -2.20
C GLY A 43 1.98 -8.21 -0.88
N ILE A 44 0.67 -8.39 -0.77
CA ILE A 44 -0.01 -9.07 0.35
C ILE A 44 -0.92 -10.19 -0.17
N SER A 45 -1.33 -11.10 0.72
CA SER A 45 -2.30 -12.13 0.35
C SER A 45 -3.70 -11.53 0.14
N LYS A 46 -4.56 -12.27 -0.58
CA LYS A 46 -5.97 -11.90 -0.74
C LYS A 46 -6.70 -11.79 0.60
N GLU A 47 -6.43 -12.70 1.53
CA GLU A 47 -7.02 -12.71 2.87
C GLU A 47 -6.61 -11.47 3.68
N GLN A 48 -5.33 -11.09 3.62
CA GLN A 48 -4.85 -9.84 4.22
C GLN A 48 -5.53 -8.63 3.59
N PHE A 49 -5.73 -8.63 2.27
CA PHE A 49 -6.40 -7.54 1.58
C PHE A 49 -7.87 -7.40 2.00
N GLU A 50 -8.64 -8.50 2.02
CA GLU A 50 -10.04 -8.48 2.46
C GLU A 50 -10.15 -8.03 3.92
N LEU A 51 -9.25 -8.50 4.78
CA LEU A 51 -9.15 -8.03 6.16
C LEU A 51 -8.83 -6.53 6.21
N GLY A 52 -7.82 -6.07 5.48
CA GLY A 52 -7.41 -4.66 5.47
C GLY A 52 -8.46 -3.70 4.88
N VAL A 53 -9.29 -4.15 3.94
CA VAL A 53 -10.40 -3.36 3.41
C VAL A 53 -11.52 -3.21 4.44
N SER A 54 -11.80 -4.26 5.22
CA SER A 54 -12.85 -4.23 6.26
C SER A 54 -12.39 -3.55 7.56
N ASP A 55 -11.15 -3.80 7.97
CA ASP A 55 -10.48 -3.22 9.13
C ASP A 55 -9.01 -2.92 8.79
N PRO A 56 -8.70 -1.69 8.34
CA PRO A 56 -7.34 -1.27 8.06
C PRO A 56 -6.43 -1.33 9.30
N GLY A 57 -6.99 -1.23 10.51
CA GLY A 57 -6.26 -1.33 11.78
C GLY A 57 -5.60 -2.69 11.97
N ALA A 58 -6.29 -3.75 11.53
CA ALA A 58 -5.84 -5.13 11.68
C ALA A 58 -4.53 -5.43 10.93
N LEU A 59 -4.16 -4.63 9.92
CA LEU A 59 -2.90 -4.78 9.19
C LEU A 59 -1.75 -3.91 9.72
N GLY A 60 -1.93 -3.19 10.82
CA GLY A 60 -0.88 -2.36 11.43
C GLY A 60 0.42 -3.13 11.71
N TYR A 61 0.33 -4.42 12.04
CA TYR A 61 1.50 -5.28 12.29
C TYR A 61 2.42 -5.43 11.06
N LEU A 62 1.90 -5.28 9.84
CA LEU A 62 2.70 -5.36 8.62
C LEU A 62 3.65 -4.18 8.50
N VAL A 63 3.25 -3.01 9.00
CA VAL A 63 4.01 -1.76 8.86
C VAL A 63 4.80 -1.40 10.12
N ASP A 64 4.38 -1.88 11.30
CA ASP A 64 4.94 -1.54 12.62
C ASP A 64 6.38 -2.05 12.89
N GLY A 65 7.05 -2.67 11.91
CA GLY A 65 8.44 -3.14 12.09
C GLY A 65 9.24 -3.43 10.83
N GLN A 66 8.79 -2.99 9.65
CA GLN A 66 9.40 -3.22 8.32
C GLN A 66 10.13 -4.58 8.16
N ARG A 67 9.58 -5.68 8.69
CA ARG A 67 9.98 -7.03 8.27
C ARG A 67 9.15 -7.44 7.06
N PHE A 68 9.24 -6.67 5.97
CA PHE A 68 8.75 -7.16 4.69
C PHE A 68 9.77 -8.16 4.14
N HIS A 69 9.56 -9.45 4.44
CA HIS A 69 10.25 -10.57 3.80
C HIS A 69 9.64 -10.91 2.41
N GLY A 70 8.91 -9.97 1.82
CA GLY A 70 8.42 -10.10 0.46
C GLY A 70 9.58 -9.90 -0.51
N SER A 71 9.60 -10.64 -1.60
CA SER A 71 10.47 -10.49 -2.78
C SER A 71 10.22 -9.16 -3.53
N GLY A 72 9.99 -8.08 -2.79
CA GLY A 72 9.37 -6.84 -3.22
C GLY A 72 10.16 -6.17 -4.34
N GLY A 73 9.58 -6.18 -5.54
CA GLY A 73 9.87 -5.14 -6.50
C GLY A 73 9.58 -3.79 -5.84
N LEU A 74 10.53 -2.85 -5.95
CA LEU A 74 10.28 -1.46 -5.60
C LEU A 74 9.36 -0.89 -6.67
N TYR A 75 8.08 -0.76 -6.35
CA TYR A 75 7.10 -0.18 -7.27
C TYR A 75 6.94 1.30 -6.97
N PHE A 76 7.55 2.14 -7.81
CA PHE A 76 7.41 3.59 -7.76
C PHE A 76 6.06 3.99 -8.38
N SER A 77 5.12 4.47 -7.57
CA SER A 77 3.93 5.18 -8.08
C SER A 77 4.17 6.67 -7.95
N THR A 78 4.27 7.37 -9.09
CA THR A 78 4.18 8.84 -9.15
C THR A 78 2.70 9.21 -9.06
N ALA A 79 2.22 9.53 -7.86
CA ALA A 79 0.94 10.20 -7.72
C ALA A 79 1.06 11.60 -8.34
N SER A 80 0.73 11.73 -9.62
CA SER A 80 0.60 13.04 -10.27
C SER A 80 -0.68 13.68 -9.72
N LYS A 81 -0.54 14.68 -8.83
CA LYS A 81 -1.63 15.62 -8.56
C LYS A 81 -1.89 16.42 -9.84
N ALA A 82 -2.93 16.03 -10.59
CA ALA A 82 -3.61 16.92 -11.52
C ALA A 82 -4.90 17.37 -10.83
N GLY A 83 -4.94 18.64 -10.42
CA GLY A 83 -6.05 19.28 -9.73
C GLY A 83 -5.62 20.61 -9.15
#